data_AF-A0A916F327-F1
#
_entry.id   AF-A0A916F327-F1
#
_cell.length_a   1.000
_cell.length_b   1.000
_cell.length_c   1.000
_cell.angle_alpha   90.00
_cell.angle_beta   90.00
_cell.angle_gamma   90.00
#
_symmetry.space_group_name_H-M   'P 1'
#
loop_
_entity.id
_entity.type
_entity.pdbx_description
1 polymer ?
#
loop_
_entity_poly.entity_id
_entity_poly.type
_entity_poly.pdbx_seq_one_letter_code
_entity_poly.pdbx_strand_id
1 'polypeptide(L)'
;MLAALLKWPQGTFASEVRVEEEQLTVTREVDAGLEVLTMQLPAVVTCDLRLNEPRYASLPNIMKAKRKPIDCIEIESLGIDTTPRFKAVAYTVPEQRKGGVMVSSVDELIEKLKNEAKVL
;
A
#
# COMPACT_ATOMS: atom_id res chain seq x y z
N MET A 1 2.75 5.65 11.02
CA MET A 1 2.88 6.83 11.92
C MET A 1 1.61 7.08 12.74
N LEU A 2 0.42 7.16 12.13
CA LEU A 2 -0.83 7.44 12.85
C LEU A 2 -1.07 6.55 14.08
N ALA A 3 -0.90 5.24 13.94
CA ALA A 3 -1.05 4.29 15.05
C ALA A 3 -0.14 4.62 16.25
N ALA A 4 1.12 4.97 15.99
CA ALA A 4 2.08 5.32 17.02
C ALA A 4 1.70 6.62 17.75
N LEU A 5 1.19 7.64 17.03
CA LEU A 5 0.73 8.90 17.63
C LEU A 5 -0.48 8.68 18.53
N LEU A 6 -1.41 7.80 18.13
CA LEU A 6 -2.61 7.45 18.89
C LEU A 6 -2.34 6.40 19.98
N LYS A 7 -1.16 5.76 19.99
CA LYS A 7 -0.83 4.59 20.82
C LYS A 7 -1.82 3.44 20.62
N TRP A 8 -2.27 3.23 19.38
CA TRP A 8 -3.20 2.16 19.00
C TRP A 8 -2.47 0.99 18.34
N PRO A 9 -2.98 -0.24 18.45
CA PRO A 9 -2.49 -1.36 17.66
C PRO A 9 -2.63 -1.10 16.16
N GLN A 10 -1.75 -1.73 15.37
CA GLN A 10 -1.75 -1.59 13.91
C GLN A 10 -1.79 -2.93 13.18
N GLY A 11 -2.60 -3.00 12.13
CA GLY A 11 -2.60 -4.09 11.15
C GLY A 11 -2.24 -3.55 9.77
N THR A 12 -1.00 -3.72 9.33
CA THR A 12 -0.54 -3.19 8.03
C THR A 12 -0.58 -4.24 6.93
N PHE A 13 -0.73 -3.85 5.67
CA PHE A 13 -0.76 -4.79 4.54
C PHE A 13 -1.88 -5.85 4.68
N ALA A 14 -3.04 -5.42 5.16
CA ALA A 14 -4.17 -6.32 5.40
C ALA A 14 -4.72 -6.86 4.07
N SER A 15 -4.71 -8.18 3.90
CA SER A 15 -5.38 -8.91 2.82
C SER A 15 -6.72 -9.51 3.25
N GLU A 16 -6.98 -9.60 4.56
CA GLU A 16 -8.29 -9.93 5.12
C GLU A 16 -8.50 -9.18 6.44
N VAL A 17 -9.72 -8.73 6.72
CA VAL A 17 -10.09 -8.05 7.98
C VAL A 17 -11.41 -8.62 8.49
N ARG A 18 -11.41 -9.12 9.72
CA ARG A 18 -12.59 -9.60 10.44
C ARG A 18 -12.77 -8.80 11.72
N VAL A 19 -13.96 -8.23 11.90
CA VAL A 19 -14.31 -7.44 13.08
C VAL A 19 -15.23 -8.29 13.95
N GLU A 20 -14.83 -8.52 15.20
CA GLU A 20 -15.54 -9.34 16.18
C GLU A 20 -15.72 -8.54 17.47
N GLU A 21 -16.86 -7.84 17.59
CA GLU A 21 -17.21 -6.98 18.73
C GLU A 21 -16.10 -5.98 19.09
N GLU A 22 -15.28 -6.30 20.10
CA GLU A 22 -14.18 -5.46 20.61
C GLU A 22 -12.81 -5.83 19.99
N GLN A 23 -12.76 -6.86 19.16
CA GLN A 23 -11.53 -7.38 18.56
C GLN A 23 -11.52 -7.24 17.03
N LEU A 24 -10.32 -7.15 16.51
CA LEU A 24 -10.02 -7.08 15.09
C LEU A 24 -8.99 -8.16 14.76
N THR A 25 -9.37 -9.09 13.88
CA THR A 25 -8.46 -10.09 13.32
C THR A 25 -8.07 -9.66 11.91
N VAL A 26 -6.78 -9.51 11.66
CA VAL A 26 -6.23 -9.06 10.37
C VAL A 26 -5.27 -10.12 9.86
N THR A 27 -5.50 -10.58 8.63
CA THR A 27 -4.52 -11.36 7.87
C THR A 27 -3.69 -10.39 7.05
N ARG A 28 -2.37 -10.44 7.21
CA ARG A 28 -1.41 -9.50 6.61
C ARG A 28 -0.49 -10.23 5.64
N GLU A 29 -0.15 -9.56 4.56
CA GLU A 29 0.89 -9.99 3.62
C GLU A 29 2.26 -9.60 4.14
N VAL A 30 3.15 -10.58 4.24
CA VAL A 30 4.56 -10.42 4.58
C VAL A 30 5.40 -11.13 3.51
N ASP A 31 6.69 -10.81 3.43
CA ASP A 31 7.56 -11.37 2.37
C ASP A 31 7.57 -12.92 2.35
N ALA A 32 7.36 -13.55 3.51
CA ALA A 32 7.34 -15.00 3.68
C ALA A 32 5.93 -15.63 3.54
N GLY A 33 4.89 -14.86 3.25
CA GLY A 33 3.51 -15.35 3.11
C GLY A 33 2.50 -14.56 3.92
N LEU A 34 1.66 -15.26 4.70
CA LEU A 34 0.56 -14.66 5.46
C LEU A 34 0.79 -14.75 6.96
N GLU A 35 0.47 -13.67 7.67
CA GLU A 35 0.48 -13.59 9.13
C GLU A 35 -0.90 -13.18 9.63
N VAL A 36 -1.44 -13.89 10.62
CA VAL A 36 -2.74 -13.55 11.25
C VAL A 36 -2.47 -12.90 12.60
N LEU A 37 -2.97 -11.67 12.78
CA LEU A 37 -2.87 -10.92 14.03
C LEU A 37 -4.26 -10.62 14.59
N THR A 38 -4.41 -10.74 15.89
CA THR A 38 -5.60 -10.29 16.62
C THR A 38 -5.23 -9.11 17.52
N MET A 39 -6.03 -8.05 17.48
CA MET A 39 -5.82 -6.83 18.25
C MET A 39 -7.14 -6.27 18.80
N GLN A 40 -7.07 -5.55 19.91
CA GLN A 40 -8.23 -4.87 20.50
C GLN A 40 -8.54 -3.59 19.74
N LEU A 41 -9.83 -3.26 19.60
CA LEU A 41 -10.27 -1.96 19.11
C LEU A 41 -10.13 -0.90 20.22
N PRO A 42 -9.77 0.36 19.88
CA PRO A 42 -9.56 0.90 18.53
C PRO A 42 -8.20 0.53 17.93
N ALA A 43 -8.16 0.32 16.60
CA ALA A 43 -6.96 -0.07 15.86
C ALA A 43 -6.81 0.73 14.55
N VAL A 44 -5.59 0.82 14.02
CA VAL A 44 -5.30 1.43 12.72
C VAL A 44 -4.93 0.36 11.70
N VAL A 45 -5.62 0.34 10.56
CA VAL A 45 -5.39 -0.65 9.50
C VAL A 45 -4.89 0.03 8.23
N THR A 46 -3.93 -0.59 7.53
CA THR A 46 -3.61 -0.25 6.14
C THR A 46 -3.97 -1.41 5.23
N CYS A 47 -4.66 -1.11 4.13
CA CYS A 47 -5.18 -2.12 3.22
C CYS A 47 -4.15 -2.48 2.15
N ASP A 48 -3.94 -3.77 1.92
CA ASP A 48 -3.24 -4.26 0.74
C ASP A 48 -4.18 -4.32 -0.48
N LEU A 49 -3.61 -4.39 -1.68
CA LEU A 49 -4.36 -4.55 -2.93
C LEU A 49 -5.20 -5.83 -2.97
N ARG A 50 -4.79 -6.88 -2.25
CA ARG A 50 -5.48 -8.17 -2.20
C ARG A 50 -6.71 -8.18 -1.28
N LEU A 51 -6.94 -7.12 -0.51
CA LEU A 51 -8.02 -7.08 0.49
C LEU A 51 -9.40 -7.26 -0.14
N ASN A 52 -9.65 -6.56 -1.25
CA ASN A 52 -10.93 -6.59 -1.94
C ASN A 52 -10.80 -6.00 -3.35
N GLU A 53 -11.80 -6.26 -4.18
CA GLU A 53 -11.99 -5.54 -5.44
C GLU A 53 -12.94 -4.34 -5.21
N PRO A 54 -12.48 -3.09 -5.41
CA PRO A 54 -13.33 -1.92 -5.23
C PRO A 54 -14.53 -1.94 -6.18
N ARG A 55 -15.75 -1.92 -5.63
CA ARG A 55 -16.98 -1.90 -6.43
C ARG A 55 -17.11 -0.60 -7.23
N TYR A 56 -17.71 -0.69 -8.42
CA TYR A 56 -18.13 0.51 -9.16
C TYR A 56 -19.23 1.28 -8.42
N ALA A 57 -19.09 2.60 -8.37
CA ALA A 57 -20.11 3.47 -7.81
C ALA A 57 -21.30 3.60 -8.77
N SER A 58 -22.50 3.23 -8.32
CA SER A 58 -23.72 3.37 -9.13
C SER A 58 -24.12 4.85 -9.29
N LEU A 59 -24.76 5.19 -10.42
CA LEU A 59 -25.23 6.56 -10.69
C LEU A 59 -26.09 7.15 -9.55
N PRO A 60 -27.04 6.41 -8.93
CA PRO A 60 -27.77 6.92 -7.77
C PRO A 60 -26.88 7.25 -6.57
N ASN A 61 -25.83 6.46 -6.32
CA ASN A 61 -24.90 6.70 -5.22
C ASN A 61 -24.02 7.92 -5.49
N ILE A 62 -23.62 8.15 -6.74
CA ILE A 62 -22.88 9.35 -7.14
C ILE A 62 -23.73 10.60 -6.88
N MET A 63 -25.01 10.58 -7.28
CA MET A 63 -25.93 11.70 -7.04
C MET A 63 -26.18 11.96 -5.55
N LYS A 64 -26.27 10.91 -4.72
CA LYS A 64 -26.37 11.05 -3.26
C LYS A 64 -25.07 11.57 -2.64
N ALA A 65 -23.92 11.08 -3.08
CA ALA A 65 -22.61 11.51 -2.58
C ALA A 65 -22.37 12.99 -2.84
N LYS A 66 -22.76 13.52 -4.01
CA LYS A 66 -22.69 14.96 -4.32
C LYS A 66 -23.47 15.86 -3.34
N ARG A 67 -24.53 15.34 -2.71
CA ARG A 67 -25.35 16.09 -1.75
C ARG A 67 -24.84 15.99 -0.31
N LYS A 68 -23.92 15.07 -0.01
CA LYS A 68 -23.35 14.97 1.34
C LYS A 68 -22.45 16.19 1.58
N PRO A 69 -22.60 16.88 2.71
CA PRO A 69 -21.70 17.97 3.05
C PRO A 69 -20.27 17.44 3.19
N ILE A 70 -19.30 18.23 2.73
CA ILE A 70 -17.88 18.00 2.94
C ILE A 70 -17.43 19.09 3.89
N ASP A 71 -17.07 18.70 5.10
CA ASP A 71 -16.57 19.65 6.10
C ASP A 71 -15.13 20.02 5.76
N CYS A 72 -14.92 21.29 5.44
CA CYS A 72 -13.58 21.86 5.23
C CYS A 72 -13.10 22.44 6.56
N ILE A 73 -12.06 21.85 7.14
CA ILE A 73 -11.44 22.31 8.38
C ILE A 73 -10.09 22.94 8.03
N GLU A 74 -9.91 24.20 8.38
CA GLU A 74 -8.63 24.90 8.20
C GLU A 74 -7.56 24.29 9.10
N ILE A 75 -6.36 24.07 8.56
CA ILE A 75 -5.26 23.40 9.27
C ILE A 75 -4.86 24.18 10.53
N GLU A 76 -4.91 25.51 10.46
CA GLU A 76 -4.58 26.43 11.55
C GLU A 76 -5.48 26.21 12.78
N SER A 77 -6.71 25.74 12.56
CA SER A 77 -7.66 25.45 13.64
C SER A 77 -7.28 24.21 14.47
N LEU A 78 -6.43 23.34 13.93
CA LEU A 78 -6.02 22.09 14.58
C LEU A 78 -4.78 22.25 15.47
N GLY A 79 -4.13 23.41 15.47
CA GLY A 79 -2.95 23.69 16.31
C GLY A 79 -1.75 22.78 16.03
N ILE A 80 -1.62 22.27 14.80
CA ILE A 80 -0.54 21.36 14.39
C ILE A 80 0.58 22.11 13.66
N ASP A 81 1.83 21.75 13.97
CA ASP A 81 3.00 22.23 13.24
C ASP A 81 3.14 21.47 11.91
N THR A 82 3.02 22.20 10.81
CA THR A 82 3.15 21.67 9.45
C THR A 82 4.51 21.96 8.82
N THR A 83 5.48 22.48 9.59
CA THR A 83 6.82 22.78 9.10
C THR A 83 7.47 21.53 8.50
N PRO A 84 7.83 21.53 7.20
CA PRO A 84 8.45 20.38 6.56
C PRO A 84 9.78 20.02 7.23
N ARG A 85 9.90 18.77 7.67
CA ARG A 85 11.14 18.24 8.26
C ARG A 85 12.17 17.79 7.22
N PHE A 86 11.72 17.59 5.98
CA PHE A 86 12.56 17.16 4.86
C PHE A 86 12.37 18.10 3.69
N LYS A 87 13.46 18.37 2.98
CA LYS A 87 13.47 19.16 1.75
C LYS A 87 13.95 18.27 0.60
N ALA A 88 13.14 18.13 -0.43
CA ALA A 88 13.57 17.48 -1.66
C ALA A 88 14.66 18.32 -2.33
N VAL A 89 15.78 17.69 -2.69
CA VAL A 89 16.97 18.37 -3.25
C VAL A 89 16.96 18.32 -4.78
N ALA A 90 16.64 17.16 -5.36
CA ALA A 90 16.58 16.96 -6.80
C ALA A 90 15.68 15.75 -7.12
N TYR A 91 15.20 15.71 -8.36
CA TYR A 91 14.49 14.58 -8.95
C TYR A 91 15.16 14.24 -10.27
N THR A 92 15.53 12.98 -10.45
CA THR A 92 16.16 12.49 -11.68
C THR A 92 15.43 11.26 -12.16
N VAL A 93 15.36 11.09 -13.47
CA VAL A 93 14.82 9.88 -14.09
C VAL A 93 15.81 8.72 -13.83
N PRO A 94 15.33 7.49 -13.53
CA PRO A 94 16.22 6.33 -13.43
C PRO A 94 16.92 6.04 -14.76
N GLU A 95 18.01 5.28 -14.71
CA GLU A 95 18.73 4.86 -15.91
C GLU A 95 17.81 4.06 -16.84
N GLN A 96 17.84 4.37 -18.14
CA GLN A 96 17.07 3.62 -19.12
C GLN A 96 17.63 2.20 -19.26
N ARG A 97 16.74 1.20 -19.25
CA ARG A 97 17.12 -0.20 -19.46
C ARG A 97 17.79 -0.35 -20.83
N LYS A 98 18.99 -0.96 -20.86
CA LYS A 98 19.66 -1.33 -22.11
C LYS A 98 18.80 -2.29 -22.94
N GLY A 99 18.88 -2.20 -24.26
CA GLY A 99 18.15 -3.08 -25.17
C GLY A 99 18.44 -4.55 -24.89
N GLY A 100 17.39 -5.38 -24.87
CA GLY A 100 17.52 -6.83 -24.74
C GLY A 100 17.94 -7.47 -26.07
N VAL A 101 18.30 -8.75 -26.00
CA VAL A 101 18.64 -9.58 -27.18
C VAL A 101 17.58 -10.66 -27.33
N MET A 102 17.04 -10.85 -28.54
CA MET A 102 16.21 -12.01 -28.85
C MET A 102 17.11 -13.20 -29.17
N VAL A 103 16.86 -14.33 -28.52
CA VAL A 103 17.59 -15.60 -28.72
C VAL A 103 16.74 -16.56 -29.53
N SER A 104 17.42 -17.45 -30.27
CA SER A 104 16.79 -18.35 -31.24
C SER A 104 16.47 -19.74 -30.68
N SER A 105 17.05 -20.10 -29.52
CA SER A 105 16.85 -21.41 -28.89
C SER A 105 16.94 -21.34 -27.36
N VAL A 106 16.48 -22.41 -26.70
CA VAL A 106 16.56 -22.56 -25.24
C VAL A 106 18.02 -22.73 -24.79
N ASP A 107 18.85 -23.42 -25.57
CA ASP A 107 20.26 -23.60 -25.24
C ASP A 107 21.02 -22.27 -25.26
N GLU A 108 20.75 -21.43 -26.26
CA GLU A 108 21.32 -20.07 -26.35
C GLU A 108 20.88 -19.18 -25.17
N LEU A 109 19.63 -19.35 -24.71
CA LEU A 109 19.15 -18.65 -23.53
C LEU A 109 19.92 -19.08 -22.27
N ILE A 110 20.10 -20.38 -22.06
CA ILE A 110 20.80 -20.91 -20.88
C ILE A 110 22.27 -20.47 -20.88
N GLU A 111 22.93 -20.49 -22.04
CA GLU A 111 24.32 -20.03 -22.17
C GLU A 111 24.46 -18.55 -21.80
N LYS A 112 23.61 -17.68 -22.35
CA LYS A 112 23.62 -16.24 -22.05
C LYS A 112 23.26 -15.94 -20.59
N LEU A 113 22.33 -16.70 -20.00
CA LEU A 113 21.96 -16.53 -18.59
C LEU A 113 23.10 -16.92 -17.63
N LYS A 114 23.84 -17.99 -17.93
CA LYS A 114 25.00 -18.45 -17.12
C LYS A 114 26.21 -17.53 -17.29
N ASN A 115 26.57 -17.20 -18.53
CA ASN A 115 27.85 -16.56 -18.83
C ASN A 115 27.79 -15.03 -18.83
N GLU A 116 26.72 -14.44 -19.37
CA GLU A 116 26.59 -12.97 -19.51
C GLU A 116 25.82 -12.37 -18.34
N ALA A 117 24.63 -12.89 -18.03
CA ALA A 117 23.76 -12.34 -17.00
C ALA A 117 24.09 -12.85 -15.58
N LYS A 118 24.76 -13.99 -15.44
CA LYS A 118 25.20 -14.60 -14.16
C LYS A 118 24.07 -14.73 -13.13
N VAL A 119 22.89 -15.10 -13.59
CA VAL A 119 21.67 -15.26 -12.76
C VAL A 119 21.26 -16.73 -12.58
N LEU A 120 22.01 -17.65 -13.19
CA LEU A 120 21.93 -19.10 -13.05
C LEU A 120 23.32 -19.64 -12.68
#